data_AF-A0A2G5L4T0-F1
#
_entry.id   AF-A0A2G5L4T0-F1
#
_cell.length_a   1.000
_cell.length_b   1.000
_cell.length_c   1.000
_cell.angle_alpha   90.00
_cell.angle_beta   90.00
_cell.angle_gamma   90.00
#
_symmetry.space_group_name_H-M   'P 1'
#
loop_
_entity.id
_entity.type
_entity.pdbx_description
1 polymer ?
#
loop_
_entity_poly.entity_id
_entity_poly.type
_entity_poly.pdbx_seq_one_letter_code
_entity_poly.pdbx_strand_id
1 'polypeptide(L)'
;MKKLPLHVKIILGLVAGVIWALVSSALGWNEFTITWIDPFGTIFIRLLKFIAVPLVLFSIISGVAGLSDVSKLGRLGGKTLGAYLVTTIVAVGIGLLLVNMVKPGTFMDDEQRTKNRVSYELWLKDNGMGAPKDGKWFINMPENAHLMNQAMNEEIAAEDLKEVEKKMALAKAQKEASPLQFVVEMVPENVFLSVSDNRLMLQVIFFAIFFGVTIVIVPRDKSKPVVDFIEGVNVIFLKMVDNVMKAAPFFVFALLAGVIAKMADTPREVLEIFLGLGSYSVTLFVGLAFMVFVFYPMLLKLFVKKIKYQEFIKNISPAQFLAFSTSSSAATLPVTMECVEENMGVPRNVTSFVLPIGATVNMDGTSLYQAVAVVFLAQLHMVDLTFAQQLTIVLTATLASIGAAATPSAGLVMMIIVLQSVGLNPAWVAIIFPVDRILDMCRTVVNVTGDATVCSLIAKSEGELEKYS
;
A
#
# COMPACT_ATOMS: atom_id res chain seq x y z
N MET A 1 33.99 -17.13 10.22
CA MET A 1 32.80 -17.20 9.34
C MET A 1 32.31 -15.78 9.06
N LYS A 2 32.13 -15.37 7.79
CA LYS A 2 31.60 -14.02 7.47
C LYS A 2 30.18 -13.90 8.03
N LYS A 3 29.90 -12.86 8.83
CA LYS A 3 28.54 -12.59 9.32
C LYS A 3 27.63 -12.34 8.11
N LEU A 4 26.54 -13.11 7.99
CA LEU A 4 25.56 -12.95 6.90
C LEU A 4 24.97 -11.52 6.93
N PRO A 5 24.82 -10.86 5.77
CA PRO A 5 24.13 -9.57 5.68
C PRO A 5 22.70 -9.65 6.21
N LEU A 6 22.19 -8.55 6.76
CA LEU A 6 20.87 -8.53 7.40
C LEU A 6 19.74 -8.89 6.42
N HIS A 7 19.74 -8.35 5.21
CA HIS A 7 18.73 -8.69 4.19
C HIS A 7 18.68 -10.19 3.89
N VAL A 8 19.83 -10.88 3.86
CA VAL A 8 19.87 -12.35 3.69
C VAL A 8 19.21 -13.06 4.86
N LYS A 9 19.44 -12.62 6.09
CA LYS A 9 18.79 -13.21 7.27
C LYS A 9 17.28 -13.00 7.24
N ILE A 10 16.82 -11.83 6.80
CA ILE A 10 15.39 -11.54 6.64
C ILE A 10 14.77 -12.47 5.59
N ILE A 11 15.43 -12.67 4.44
CA ILE A 11 14.99 -13.63 3.42
C ILE A 11 14.88 -15.04 4.00
N LEU A 12 15.89 -15.48 4.77
CA LEU A 12 15.85 -16.79 5.41
C LEU A 12 14.69 -16.92 6.39
N GLY A 13 14.41 -15.87 7.17
CA GLY A 13 13.24 -15.80 8.04
C GLY A 13 11.92 -15.90 7.27
N LEU A 14 11.80 -15.15 6.17
CA LEU A 14 10.64 -15.18 5.27
C LEU A 14 10.37 -16.59 4.74
N VAL A 15 11.39 -17.21 4.14
CA VAL A 15 11.31 -18.55 3.55
C VAL A 15 10.99 -19.58 4.63
N ALA A 16 11.63 -19.50 5.80
CA ALA A 16 11.33 -20.37 6.92
C ALA A 16 9.88 -20.21 7.40
N GLY A 17 9.32 -19.00 7.40
CA GLY A 17 7.95 -18.73 7.81
C GLY A 17 6.94 -19.36 6.86
N VAL A 18 7.18 -19.26 5.55
CA VAL A 18 6.36 -19.92 4.53
C VAL A 18 6.42 -21.44 4.66
N ILE A 19 7.63 -22.01 4.78
CA ILE A 19 7.81 -23.46 4.95
C ILE A 19 7.09 -23.93 6.22
N TRP A 20 7.26 -23.20 7.33
CA TRP A 20 6.59 -23.53 8.59
C TRP A 20 5.07 -23.52 8.43
N ALA A 21 4.49 -22.50 7.79
CA ALA A 21 3.04 -22.43 7.60
C ALA A 21 2.50 -23.61 6.79
N LEU A 22 3.19 -24.02 5.72
CA LEU A 22 2.78 -25.17 4.91
C LEU A 22 2.86 -26.47 5.72
N VAL A 23 3.92 -26.64 6.52
CA VAL A 23 4.09 -27.81 7.39
C VAL A 23 3.07 -27.81 8.53
N SER A 24 2.84 -26.67 9.18
CA SER A 24 1.89 -26.55 10.28
C SER A 24 0.48 -26.84 9.80
N SER A 25 0.10 -26.32 8.64
CA SER A 25 -1.21 -26.57 8.03
C SER A 25 -1.36 -28.05 7.63
N ALA A 26 -0.33 -28.67 7.03
CA ALA A 26 -0.37 -30.09 6.68
C ALA A 26 -0.48 -31.03 7.89
N LEU A 27 0.06 -30.62 9.04
CA LEU A 27 0.05 -31.41 10.29
C LEU A 27 -1.11 -31.04 11.24
N GLY A 28 -1.98 -30.11 10.85
CA GLY A 28 -3.09 -29.64 11.70
C GLY A 28 -2.64 -28.76 12.89
N TRP A 29 -1.46 -28.16 12.83
CA TRP A 29 -0.88 -27.25 13.84
C TRP A 29 -1.15 -25.76 13.54
N ASN A 30 -2.17 -25.46 12.75
CA ASN A 30 -2.53 -24.07 12.44
C ASN A 30 -2.90 -23.29 13.70
N GLU A 31 -3.72 -23.86 14.58
CA GLU A 31 -4.09 -23.21 15.85
C GLU A 31 -2.87 -22.93 16.74
N PHE A 32 -1.88 -23.82 16.76
CA PHE A 32 -0.61 -23.59 17.46
C PHE A 32 0.14 -22.40 16.86
N THR A 33 0.22 -22.34 15.53
CA THR A 33 0.90 -21.24 14.83
C THR A 33 0.21 -19.90 15.08
N ILE A 34 -1.12 -19.87 15.05
CA ILE A 34 -1.92 -18.67 15.33
C ILE A 34 -1.79 -18.24 16.80
N THR A 35 -1.78 -19.20 17.73
CA THR A 35 -1.79 -18.89 19.18
C THR A 35 -0.40 -18.55 19.72
N TRP A 36 0.67 -19.21 19.24
CA TRP A 36 2.00 -19.12 19.84
C TRP A 36 3.06 -18.45 18.97
N ILE A 37 2.90 -18.49 17.64
CA ILE A 37 3.90 -17.92 16.71
C ILE A 37 3.47 -16.54 16.23
N ASP A 38 2.24 -16.40 15.72
CA ASP A 38 1.70 -15.12 15.22
C ASP A 38 1.81 -13.93 16.23
N PRO A 39 1.68 -14.12 17.56
CA PRO A 39 1.88 -13.02 18.50
C PRO A 39 3.25 -12.33 18.38
N PHE A 40 4.31 -13.05 18.02
CA PHE A 40 5.61 -12.45 17.78
C PHE A 40 5.60 -11.56 16.53
N GLY A 41 4.89 -11.95 15.47
CA GLY A 41 4.64 -11.10 14.31
C GLY A 41 3.85 -9.84 14.67
N THR A 42 2.85 -9.96 15.55
CA THR A 42 2.08 -8.83 16.05
C THR A 42 2.95 -7.88 16.90
N ILE A 43 3.81 -8.41 17.76
CA ILE A 43 4.79 -7.62 18.54
C ILE A 43 5.68 -6.82 17.60
N PHE A 44 6.17 -7.43 16.52
CA PHE A 44 7.02 -6.77 15.54
C PHE A 44 6.35 -5.57 14.88
N ILE A 45 5.12 -5.76 14.39
CA ILE A 45 4.34 -4.67 13.79
C ILE A 45 4.13 -3.55 14.81
N ARG A 46 3.83 -3.89 16.07
CA ARG A 46 3.65 -2.89 17.13
C ARG A 46 4.93 -2.12 17.42
N LEU A 47 6.08 -2.77 17.49
CA LEU A 47 7.39 -2.12 17.69
C LEU A 47 7.70 -1.11 16.59
N LEU A 48 7.48 -1.49 15.32
CA LEU A 48 7.73 -0.59 14.19
C LEU A 48 6.75 0.58 14.16
N LYS A 49 5.46 0.32 14.41
CA LYS A 49 4.43 1.37 14.49
C LYS A 49 4.68 2.34 15.64
N PHE A 50 5.16 1.83 16.77
CA PHE A 50 5.56 2.62 17.94
C PHE A 50 6.72 3.57 17.62
N ILE A 51 7.69 3.13 16.82
CA ILE A 51 8.83 3.95 16.40
C ILE A 51 8.45 4.93 15.29
N ALA A 52 7.59 4.52 14.35
CA ALA A 52 7.32 5.25 13.13
C ALA A 52 6.79 6.67 13.36
N VAL A 53 5.71 6.85 14.13
CA VAL A 53 5.06 8.17 14.26
C VAL A 53 5.98 9.21 14.94
N PRO A 54 6.61 8.91 16.10
CA PRO A 54 7.57 9.84 16.70
C PRO A 54 8.78 10.10 15.78
N LEU A 55 9.33 9.06 15.15
CA LEU A 55 10.46 9.24 14.24
C LEU A 55 10.11 10.18 13.09
N VAL A 56 8.94 10.02 12.48
CA VAL A 56 8.45 10.91 11.41
C VAL A 56 8.36 12.35 11.90
N LEU A 57 7.72 12.56 13.05
CA LEU A 57 7.58 13.89 13.65
C LEU A 57 8.94 14.56 13.84
N PHE A 58 9.86 13.91 14.57
CA PHE A 58 11.17 14.48 14.87
C PHE A 58 12.07 14.57 13.64
N SER A 59 11.98 13.62 12.70
CA SER A 59 12.75 13.63 11.46
C SER A 59 12.35 14.78 10.55
N ILE A 60 11.05 15.00 10.34
CA ILE A 60 10.57 16.12 9.52
C ILE A 60 10.97 17.44 10.17
N ILE A 61 10.74 17.61 11.48
CA ILE A 61 11.12 18.85 12.15
C ILE A 61 12.63 19.09 12.03
N SER A 62 13.46 18.08 12.30
CA SER A 62 14.92 18.14 12.12
C SER A 62 15.32 18.47 10.68
N GLY A 63 14.69 17.82 9.69
CA GLY A 63 14.97 18.02 8.27
C GLY A 63 14.61 19.42 7.78
N VAL A 64 13.46 19.94 8.20
CA VAL A 64 12.98 21.29 7.84
C VAL A 64 13.78 22.37 8.59
N ALA A 65 14.08 22.17 9.88
CA ALA A 65 14.88 23.10 10.67
C ALA A 65 16.33 23.23 10.15
N GLY A 66 16.85 22.19 9.50
CA GLY A 66 18.15 22.20 8.82
C GLY A 66 18.16 22.98 7.49
N LEU A 67 17.00 23.35 6.95
CA LEU A 67 16.92 24.16 5.72
C LEU A 67 17.20 25.63 6.03
N SER A 68 18.25 26.18 5.41
CA SER A 68 18.58 27.61 5.53
C SER A 68 17.65 28.53 4.73
N ASP A 69 16.86 27.98 3.80
CA ASP A 69 16.01 28.73 2.88
C ASP A 69 14.61 28.07 2.81
N VAL A 70 13.59 28.79 3.29
CA VAL A 70 12.20 28.32 3.30
C VAL A 70 11.62 28.19 1.88
N SER A 71 12.13 28.96 0.91
CA SER A 71 11.67 28.84 -0.49
C SER A 71 12.02 27.48 -1.11
N LYS A 72 13.10 26.86 -0.62
CA LYS A 72 13.51 25.50 -0.99
C LYS A 72 12.48 24.46 -0.58
N LEU A 73 11.81 24.65 0.57
CA LEU A 73 10.75 23.75 1.04
C LEU A 73 9.57 23.70 0.07
N GLY A 74 9.11 24.87 -0.40
CA GLY A 74 8.01 24.95 -1.37
C GLY A 74 8.35 24.29 -2.70
N ARG A 75 9.58 24.50 -3.20
CA ARG A 75 10.07 23.84 -4.43
C ARG A 75 10.21 22.33 -4.25
N LEU A 76 10.78 21.88 -3.13
CA LEU A 76 10.94 20.46 -2.79
C LEU A 76 9.57 19.77 -2.70
N GLY A 77 8.61 20.40 -2.01
CA GLY A 77 7.21 19.98 -1.90
C GLY A 77 6.52 19.83 -3.26
N GLY A 78 6.55 20.89 -4.07
CA GLY A 78 5.92 20.89 -5.39
C GLY A 78 6.50 19.83 -6.33
N LYS A 79 7.83 19.68 -6.37
CA LYS A 79 8.47 18.64 -7.17
C LYS A 79 8.12 17.24 -6.68
N THR A 80 8.07 17.03 -5.37
CA THR A 80 7.75 15.72 -4.76
C THR A 80 6.32 15.30 -5.04
N LEU A 81 5.34 16.16 -4.76
CA LEU A 81 3.93 15.87 -5.02
C LEU A 81 3.67 15.69 -6.52
N GLY A 82 4.30 16.51 -7.36
CA GLY A 82 4.21 16.36 -8.81
C GLY A 82 4.78 15.02 -9.31
N ALA A 83 5.94 14.61 -8.79
CA ALA A 83 6.54 13.32 -9.13
C ALA A 83 5.65 12.14 -8.69
N TYR A 84 5.14 12.16 -7.47
CA TYR A 84 4.23 11.12 -6.96
C TYR A 84 2.92 11.04 -7.76
N LEU A 85 2.32 12.17 -8.09
CA LEU A 85 1.12 12.19 -8.93
C LEU A 85 1.37 11.55 -10.30
N VAL A 86 2.52 11.88 -10.93
CA VAL A 86 2.90 11.30 -12.23
C VAL A 86 3.15 9.80 -12.13
N THR A 87 3.93 9.34 -11.14
CA THR A 87 4.21 7.90 -10.99
C THR A 87 2.94 7.11 -10.71
N THR A 88 2.02 7.65 -9.91
CA THR A 88 0.75 6.99 -9.59
C THR A 88 -0.17 6.92 -10.81
N ILE A 89 -0.32 8.00 -11.58
CA ILE A 89 -1.11 7.97 -12.84
C ILE A 89 -0.54 6.93 -13.81
N VAL A 90 0.79 6.85 -13.93
CA VAL A 90 1.44 5.84 -14.78
C VAL A 90 1.20 4.43 -14.25
N ALA A 91 1.28 4.21 -12.93
CA ALA A 91 1.01 2.91 -12.30
C ALA A 91 -0.42 2.43 -12.58
N VAL A 92 -1.41 3.31 -12.43
CA VAL A 92 -2.81 3.00 -12.76
C VAL A 92 -2.96 2.69 -14.25
N GLY A 93 -2.34 3.49 -15.12
CA GLY A 93 -2.33 3.26 -16.57
C GLY A 93 -1.73 1.91 -16.97
N ILE A 94 -0.63 1.50 -16.35
CA ILE A 94 -0.02 0.18 -16.55
C ILE A 94 -0.98 -0.93 -16.09
N GLY A 95 -1.61 -0.76 -14.91
CA GLY A 95 -2.60 -1.70 -14.41
C GLY A 95 -3.78 -1.89 -15.37
N LEU A 96 -4.36 -0.78 -15.86
CA LEU A 96 -5.44 -0.79 -16.84
C LEU A 96 -5.00 -1.43 -18.16
N LEU A 97 -3.82 -1.08 -18.67
CA LEU A 97 -3.31 -1.66 -19.91
C LEU A 97 -3.17 -3.18 -19.79
N LEU A 98 -2.56 -3.67 -18.72
CA LEU A 98 -2.34 -5.11 -18.50
C LEU A 98 -3.66 -5.87 -18.34
N VAL A 99 -4.59 -5.39 -17.50
CA VAL A 99 -5.84 -6.11 -17.24
C VAL A 99 -6.78 -6.14 -18.46
N ASN A 100 -6.74 -5.11 -19.31
CA ASN A 100 -7.51 -5.10 -20.56
C ASN A 100 -6.87 -5.98 -21.65
N MET A 101 -5.54 -6.15 -21.64
CA MET A 101 -4.83 -7.04 -22.55
C MET A 101 -4.98 -8.51 -22.16
N VAL A 102 -4.78 -8.84 -20.88
CA VAL A 102 -4.82 -10.21 -20.38
C VAL A 102 -6.25 -10.71 -20.19
N LYS A 103 -7.17 -9.81 -19.80
CA LYS A 103 -8.56 -10.14 -19.45
C LYS A 103 -8.70 -11.29 -18.44
N PRO A 104 -8.06 -11.20 -17.26
CA PRO A 104 -7.98 -12.33 -16.32
C PRO A 104 -9.34 -12.84 -15.84
N GLY A 105 -10.39 -12.01 -15.86
CA GLY A 105 -11.74 -12.42 -15.46
C GLY A 105 -12.45 -13.34 -16.45
N THR A 106 -11.96 -13.46 -17.69
CA THR A 106 -12.55 -14.36 -18.70
C THR A 106 -11.97 -15.76 -18.66
N PHE A 107 -10.95 -16.03 -17.84
CA PHE A 107 -10.41 -17.38 -17.65
C PHE A 107 -11.23 -18.20 -16.64
N MET A 108 -12.28 -17.60 -16.08
CA MET A 108 -13.23 -18.29 -15.22
C MET A 108 -14.34 -18.92 -16.04
N ASP A 109 -14.90 -20.02 -15.51
CA ASP A 109 -15.95 -20.77 -16.18
C ASP A 109 -17.16 -19.89 -16.51
N ASP A 110 -17.69 -20.03 -17.73
CA ASP A 110 -18.75 -19.16 -18.25
C ASP A 110 -20.08 -19.35 -17.50
N GLU A 111 -20.37 -20.55 -16.98
CA GLU A 111 -21.56 -20.79 -16.14
C GLU A 111 -21.43 -20.02 -14.82
N GLN A 112 -20.27 -20.11 -14.16
CA GLN A 112 -20.00 -19.35 -12.93
C GLN A 112 -20.04 -17.84 -13.16
N ARG A 113 -19.49 -17.35 -14.27
CA ARG A 113 -19.56 -15.92 -14.64
C ARG A 113 -20.98 -15.47 -14.90
N THR A 114 -21.81 -16.34 -15.49
CA THR A 114 -23.24 -16.07 -15.74
C THR A 114 -24.02 -16.02 -14.45
N LYS A 115 -23.73 -16.94 -13.52
CA LYS A 115 -24.27 -16.90 -12.16
C LYS A 115 -23.92 -15.59 -11.46
N ASN A 116 -22.64 -15.20 -11.45
CA ASN A 116 -22.18 -13.94 -10.87
C ASN A 116 -22.92 -12.74 -11.49
N ARG A 117 -23.09 -12.74 -12.82
CA ARG A 117 -23.84 -11.69 -13.54
C ARG A 117 -25.30 -11.61 -13.09
N VAL A 118 -25.99 -12.74 -12.98
CA VAL A 118 -27.39 -12.79 -12.52
C VAL A 118 -27.49 -12.29 -11.07
N SER A 119 -26.59 -12.70 -10.18
CA SER A 119 -26.52 -12.19 -8.80
C SER A 119 -26.33 -10.66 -8.75
N TYR A 120 -25.49 -10.11 -9.63
CA TYR A 120 -25.30 -8.66 -9.73
C TYR A 120 -26.56 -7.93 -10.20
N GLU A 121 -27.27 -8.48 -11.19
CA GLU A 121 -28.52 -7.89 -11.70
C GLU A 121 -29.67 -7.94 -10.69
N LEU A 122 -29.75 -9.01 -9.89
CA LEU A 122 -30.64 -9.08 -8.74
C LEU A 122 -30.31 -7.99 -7.71
N TRP A 123 -29.04 -7.87 -7.34
CA TRP A 123 -28.59 -6.83 -6.41
C TRP A 123 -28.91 -5.40 -6.88
N LEU A 124 -28.78 -5.12 -8.18
CA LEU A 124 -29.19 -3.83 -8.76
C LEU A 124 -30.68 -3.56 -8.55
N LYS A 125 -31.54 -4.57 -8.79
CA LYS A 125 -33.00 -4.47 -8.59
C LYS A 125 -33.34 -4.24 -7.11
N ASP A 126 -32.76 -5.02 -6.20
CA ASP A 126 -33.06 -4.98 -4.76
C ASP A 126 -32.66 -3.65 -4.11
N ASN A 127 -31.62 -3.00 -4.62
CA ASN A 127 -31.11 -1.74 -4.12
C ASN A 127 -31.61 -0.52 -4.90
N GLY A 128 -32.60 -0.70 -5.80
CA GLY A 128 -33.18 0.38 -6.60
C GLY A 128 -32.18 1.09 -7.52
N MET A 129 -31.11 0.41 -7.92
CA MET A 129 -30.14 0.95 -8.87
C MET A 129 -30.63 0.78 -10.31
N GLY A 130 -30.16 1.68 -11.19
CA GLY A 130 -30.50 1.63 -12.61
C GLY A 130 -29.96 0.39 -13.33
N ALA A 131 -30.16 0.35 -14.65
CA ALA A 131 -29.69 -0.77 -15.47
C ALA A 131 -28.18 -1.04 -15.31
N PRO A 132 -27.74 -2.30 -15.53
CA PRO A 132 -26.33 -2.64 -15.60
C PRO A 132 -25.57 -1.68 -16.52
N LYS A 133 -24.30 -1.40 -16.19
CA LYS A 133 -23.54 -0.34 -16.87
C LYS A 133 -23.28 -0.58 -18.35
N ASP A 134 -23.35 -1.82 -18.79
CA ASP A 134 -23.26 -2.23 -20.20
C ASP A 134 -24.65 -2.35 -20.88
N GLY A 135 -25.74 -2.12 -20.15
CA GLY A 135 -27.12 -2.17 -20.64
C GLY A 135 -27.69 -3.57 -20.89
N LYS A 136 -26.96 -4.64 -20.56
CA LYS A 136 -27.36 -6.03 -20.85
C LYS A 136 -28.07 -6.64 -19.64
N TRP A 137 -29.13 -7.42 -19.85
CA TRP A 137 -29.83 -8.16 -18.78
C TRP A 137 -29.79 -9.66 -19.04
N PHE A 138 -29.00 -10.38 -18.26
CA PHE A 138 -28.88 -11.84 -18.30
C PHE A 138 -29.99 -12.52 -17.50
N ILE A 139 -30.56 -11.86 -16.49
CA ILE A 139 -31.67 -12.37 -15.67
C ILE A 139 -32.96 -12.58 -16.48
N ASN A 140 -33.12 -11.86 -17.59
CA ASN A 140 -34.30 -11.96 -18.45
C ASN A 140 -34.14 -13.03 -19.55
N MET A 141 -32.97 -13.69 -19.64
CA MET A 141 -32.72 -14.71 -20.65
C MET A 141 -33.26 -16.08 -20.18
N PRO A 142 -34.09 -16.79 -20.97
CA PRO A 142 -34.71 -18.05 -20.55
C PRO A 142 -33.70 -19.14 -20.15
N GLU A 143 -32.55 -19.17 -20.80
CA GLU A 143 -31.44 -20.11 -20.52
C GLU A 143 -30.85 -19.96 -19.11
N ASN A 144 -30.95 -18.78 -18.50
CA ASN A 144 -30.36 -18.49 -17.18
C ASN A 144 -31.34 -18.68 -16.01
N ALA A 145 -32.57 -19.12 -16.27
CA ALA A 145 -33.60 -19.28 -15.24
C ALA A 145 -33.19 -20.25 -14.11
N HIS A 146 -32.42 -21.29 -14.43
CA HIS A 146 -31.90 -22.24 -13.44
C HIS A 146 -30.84 -21.62 -12.50
N LEU A 147 -30.02 -20.70 -13.02
CA LEU A 147 -29.01 -19.98 -12.25
C LEU A 147 -29.63 -18.95 -11.31
N MET A 148 -30.80 -18.40 -11.65
CA MET A 148 -31.53 -17.46 -10.77
C MET A 148 -31.87 -18.09 -9.42
N ASN A 149 -32.37 -19.33 -9.43
CA ASN A 149 -32.71 -20.05 -8.20
C ASN A 149 -31.47 -20.41 -7.37
N GLN A 150 -30.33 -20.67 -8.02
CA GLN A 150 -29.07 -20.94 -7.33
C GLN A 150 -28.44 -19.66 -6.75
N ALA A 151 -28.48 -18.55 -7.50
CA ALA A 151 -27.99 -17.25 -7.06
C ALA A 151 -28.78 -16.68 -5.88
N MET A 152 -30.10 -16.88 -5.84
CA MET A 152 -30.94 -16.47 -4.71
C MET A 152 -30.68 -17.26 -3.43
N ASN A 153 -30.11 -18.47 -3.54
CA ASN A 153 -29.79 -19.36 -2.42
C ASN A 153 -28.31 -19.33 -2.01
N GLU A 154 -27.47 -18.56 -2.72
CA GLU A 154 -26.08 -18.36 -2.33
C GLU A 154 -25.98 -17.29 -1.24
N GLU A 155 -25.83 -17.73 -0.01
CA GLU A 155 -25.40 -16.87 1.08
C GLU A 155 -23.89 -16.60 0.92
N ILE A 156 -23.52 -15.35 0.67
CA ILE A 156 -22.14 -14.90 0.93
C ILE A 156 -21.89 -15.15 2.42
N ALA A 157 -20.76 -15.78 2.78
CA ALA A 157 -20.45 -16.13 4.17
C ALA A 157 -20.69 -14.94 5.10
N ALA A 158 -21.51 -15.14 6.14
CA ALA A 158 -22.01 -14.06 7.01
C ALA A 158 -20.92 -13.27 7.75
N GLU A 159 -19.71 -13.82 7.87
CA GLU A 159 -18.55 -13.15 8.47
C GLU A 159 -17.87 -12.16 7.53
N ASP A 160 -17.74 -12.48 6.24
CA ASP A 160 -17.15 -11.60 5.22
C ASP A 160 -18.05 -10.38 4.94
N LEU A 161 -19.37 -10.57 4.98
CA LEU A 161 -20.35 -9.50 4.82
C LEU A 161 -20.26 -8.44 5.92
N LYS A 162 -20.07 -8.82 7.19
CA LYS A 162 -19.96 -7.85 8.31
C LYS A 162 -18.71 -6.97 8.21
N GLU A 163 -17.58 -7.55 7.82
CA GLU A 163 -16.33 -6.82 7.56
C GLU A 163 -16.50 -5.82 6.40
N VAL A 164 -17.15 -6.26 5.32
CA VAL A 164 -17.46 -5.43 4.16
C VAL A 164 -18.46 -4.32 4.50
N GLU A 165 -19.52 -4.60 5.25
CA GLU A 165 -20.52 -3.62 5.71
C GLU A 165 -19.86 -2.49 6.53
N LYS A 166 -18.96 -2.84 7.45
CA LYS A 166 -18.20 -1.86 8.23
C LYS A 166 -17.33 -0.97 7.33
N LYS A 167 -16.67 -1.56 6.33
CA LYS A 167 -15.86 -0.82 5.35
C LYS A 167 -16.73 0.03 4.41
N MET A 168 -17.93 -0.43 4.05
CA MET A 168 -18.90 0.33 3.27
C MET A 168 -19.43 1.55 4.03
N ALA A 169 -19.65 1.43 5.34
CA ALA A 169 -20.04 2.58 6.17
C ALA A 169 -18.95 3.67 6.18
N LEU A 170 -17.68 3.28 6.30
CA LEU A 170 -16.53 4.21 6.21
C LEU A 170 -16.45 4.86 4.83
N ALA A 171 -16.59 4.08 3.75
CA ALA A 171 -16.55 4.61 2.40
C ALA A 171 -17.71 5.58 2.11
N LYS A 172 -18.92 5.32 2.66
CA LYS A 172 -20.07 6.23 2.53
C LYS A 172 -19.82 7.57 3.21
N ALA A 173 -19.28 7.56 4.43
CA ALA A 173 -18.89 8.79 5.13
C ALA A 173 -17.87 9.61 4.34
N GLN A 174 -16.92 8.94 3.67
CA GLN A 174 -15.90 9.59 2.84
C GLN A 174 -16.44 10.10 1.50
N LYS A 175 -17.49 9.50 0.94
CA LYS A 175 -18.14 9.95 -0.29
C LYS A 175 -19.01 11.19 -0.09
N GLU A 176 -19.58 11.36 1.10
CA GLU A 176 -20.36 12.54 1.49
C GLU A 176 -19.47 13.74 1.89
N ALA A 177 -18.15 13.53 2.00
CA ALA A 177 -17.19 14.57 2.32
C ALA A 177 -16.97 15.55 1.16
N SER A 178 -16.68 16.81 1.51
CA SER A 178 -16.31 17.86 0.54
C SER A 178 -15.04 17.46 -0.25
N PRO A 179 -14.91 17.82 -1.55
CA PRO A 179 -13.66 17.61 -2.30
C PRO A 179 -12.42 18.25 -1.65
N LEU A 180 -12.61 19.30 -0.84
CA LEU A 180 -11.54 19.96 -0.08
C LEU A 180 -11.40 19.41 1.35
N GLN A 181 -12.21 18.43 1.75
CA GLN A 181 -12.16 17.86 3.08
C GLN A 181 -10.78 17.29 3.40
N PHE A 182 -10.10 16.67 2.43
CA PHE A 182 -8.75 16.16 2.63
C PHE A 182 -7.75 17.28 3.01
N VAL A 183 -7.95 18.50 2.49
CA VAL A 183 -7.10 19.67 2.81
C VAL A 183 -7.39 20.15 4.22
N VAL A 184 -8.67 20.15 4.62
CA VAL A 184 -9.08 20.51 5.98
C VAL A 184 -8.53 19.50 6.98
N GLU A 185 -8.68 18.20 6.71
CA GLU A 185 -8.21 17.11 7.55
C GLU A 185 -6.69 16.97 7.60
N MET A 186 -5.95 17.62 6.69
CA MET A 186 -4.50 17.72 6.77
C MET A 186 -4.05 18.54 7.97
N VAL A 187 -4.88 19.50 8.43
CA VAL A 187 -4.57 20.33 9.59
C VAL A 187 -5.14 19.67 10.86
N PRO A 188 -4.29 19.27 11.83
CA PRO A 188 -4.79 18.68 13.07
C PRO A 188 -5.52 19.69 13.95
N GLU A 189 -6.66 19.30 14.50
CA GLU A 189 -7.29 20.01 15.62
C GLU A 189 -6.48 19.84 16.93
N ASN A 190 -5.85 18.66 17.10
CA ASN A 190 -5.03 18.35 18.26
C ASN A 190 -3.86 17.43 17.89
N VAL A 191 -2.65 17.96 18.01
CA VAL A 191 -1.40 17.25 17.68
C VAL A 191 -1.22 15.98 18.51
N PHE A 192 -1.58 15.99 19.79
CA PHE A 192 -1.38 14.83 20.66
C PHE A 192 -2.28 13.66 20.26
N LEU A 193 -3.49 13.96 19.78
CA LEU A 193 -4.39 12.95 19.23
C LEU A 193 -3.83 12.39 17.92
N SER A 194 -3.37 13.24 17.01
CA SER A 194 -2.78 12.83 15.73
C SER A 194 -1.53 11.97 15.91
N VAL A 195 -0.67 12.29 16.88
CA VAL A 195 0.53 11.49 17.19
C VAL A 195 0.18 10.14 17.79
N SER A 196 -0.99 10.02 18.43
CA SER A 196 -1.46 8.76 19.02
C SER A 196 -2.12 7.80 18.02
N ASP A 197 -2.55 8.30 16.85
CA ASP A 197 -3.21 7.50 15.81
C ASP A 197 -2.42 7.52 14.50
N ASN A 198 -1.85 6.36 14.15
CA ASN A 198 -1.09 6.17 12.93
C ASN A 198 -1.88 6.45 11.64
N ARG A 199 -3.22 6.43 11.69
CA ARG A 199 -4.08 6.78 10.55
C ARG A 199 -4.01 8.28 10.22
N LEU A 200 -3.67 9.11 11.21
CA LEU A 200 -3.60 10.56 11.10
C LEU A 200 -2.17 11.04 10.76
N MET A 201 -1.34 10.19 10.16
CA MET A 201 0.07 10.51 9.88
C MET A 201 0.22 11.76 9.00
N LEU A 202 -0.70 12.04 8.07
CA LEU A 202 -0.68 13.26 7.27
C LEU A 202 -0.77 14.54 8.14
N GLN A 203 -1.55 14.49 9.23
CA GLN A 203 -1.65 15.59 10.19
C GLN A 203 -0.35 15.77 10.99
N VAL A 204 0.29 14.66 11.38
CA VAL A 204 1.59 14.69 12.04
C VAL A 204 2.63 15.32 11.12
N ILE A 205 2.62 14.98 9.82
CA ILE A 205 3.48 15.57 8.80
C ILE A 205 3.23 17.07 8.67
N PHE A 206 1.97 17.51 8.54
CA PHE A 206 1.63 18.93 8.43
C PHE A 206 2.12 19.72 9.65
N PHE A 207 1.83 19.24 10.86
CA PHE A 207 2.32 19.87 12.08
C PHE A 207 3.84 19.93 12.13
N ALA A 208 4.53 18.83 11.80
CA ALA A 208 5.98 18.76 11.82
C ALA A 208 6.61 19.76 10.84
N ILE A 209 6.05 19.91 9.64
CA ILE A 209 6.50 20.90 8.65
C ILE A 209 6.26 22.32 9.20
N PHE A 210 5.05 22.62 9.66
CA PHE A 210 4.70 23.96 10.16
C PHE A 210 5.58 24.35 11.36
N PHE A 211 5.81 23.41 12.28
CA PHE A 211 6.66 23.59 13.45
C PHE A 211 8.13 23.79 13.05
N GLY A 212 8.64 22.98 12.11
CA GLY A 212 9.99 23.12 11.56
C GLY A 212 10.22 24.47 10.87
N VAL A 213 9.26 24.93 10.05
CA VAL A 213 9.34 26.26 9.42
C VAL A 213 9.35 27.36 10.48
N THR A 214 8.52 27.23 11.51
CA THR A 214 8.45 28.21 12.61
C THR A 214 9.78 28.28 13.37
N ILE A 215 10.45 27.15 13.61
CA ILE A 215 11.80 27.11 14.20
C ILE A 215 12.81 27.94 13.41
N VAL A 216 12.75 27.89 12.07
CA VAL A 216 13.68 28.63 11.18
C VAL A 216 13.45 30.14 11.25
N ILE A 217 12.21 30.57 11.52
CA ILE A 217 11.84 31.99 11.62
C ILE A 217 12.18 32.57 13.00
N VAL A 218 12.18 31.73 14.05
CA VAL A 218 12.49 32.14 15.42
C VAL A 218 14.00 32.42 15.60
N PRO A 219 14.39 33.47 16.35
CA PRO A 219 15.79 33.76 16.65
C PRO A 219 16.56 32.55 17.19
N ARG A 220 17.78 32.33 16.66
CA ARG A 220 18.59 31.14 16.93
C ARG A 220 18.92 30.92 18.41
N ASP A 221 19.03 31.96 19.21
CA ASP A 221 19.26 31.86 20.66
C ASP A 221 18.09 31.20 21.39
N LYS A 222 16.87 31.29 20.85
CA LYS A 222 15.67 30.65 21.38
C LYS A 222 15.39 29.30 20.75
N SER A 223 15.63 29.15 19.45
CA SER A 223 15.30 27.91 18.73
C SER A 223 16.36 26.82 18.87
N LYS A 224 17.63 27.16 19.11
CA LYS A 224 18.73 26.19 19.21
C LYS A 224 18.51 25.06 20.23
N PRO A 225 18.11 25.32 21.49
CA PRO A 225 17.88 24.23 22.45
C PRO A 225 16.80 23.23 22.00
N VAL A 226 15.79 23.73 21.27
CA VAL A 226 14.70 22.91 20.72
C VAL A 226 15.21 22.05 19.56
N VAL A 227 16.00 22.62 18.66
CA VAL A 227 16.64 21.89 17.56
C VAL A 227 17.56 20.79 18.09
N ASP A 228 18.45 21.12 19.03
CA ASP A 228 19.40 20.15 19.62
C ASP A 228 18.65 18.99 20.29
N PHE A 229 17.54 19.27 21.00
CA PHE A 229 16.68 18.25 21.58
C PHE A 229 16.05 17.35 20.51
N ILE A 230 15.47 17.93 19.46
CA ILE A 230 14.80 17.19 18.38
C ILE A 230 15.78 16.31 17.63
N GLU A 231 16.99 16.81 17.34
CA GLU A 231 18.04 16.02 16.71
C GLU A 231 18.47 14.84 17.58
N GLY A 232 18.69 15.08 18.87
CA GLY A 232 19.04 14.02 19.82
C GLY A 232 17.97 12.93 19.90
N VAL A 233 16.70 13.31 20.00
CA VAL A 233 15.58 12.37 20.00
C VAL A 233 15.50 11.60 18.68
N ASN A 234 15.70 12.28 17.55
CA ASN A 234 15.66 11.61 16.25
C ASN A 234 16.74 10.52 16.11
N VAL A 235 17.98 10.82 16.54
CA VAL A 235 19.07 9.85 16.54
C VAL A 235 18.76 8.65 17.44
N ILE A 236 18.11 8.88 18.59
CA ILE A 236 17.67 7.78 19.47
C ILE A 236 16.65 6.89 18.78
N PHE A 237 15.64 7.46 18.11
CA PHE A 237 14.65 6.67 17.38
C PHE A 237 15.26 5.88 16.23
N LEU A 238 16.17 6.45 15.45
CA LEU A 238 16.94 5.69 14.45
C LEU A 238 17.70 4.52 15.09
N LYS A 239 18.30 4.71 16.26
CA LYS A 239 18.95 3.61 17.00
C LYS A 239 17.98 2.56 17.51
N MET A 240 16.73 2.93 17.81
CA MET A 240 15.69 1.95 18.16
C MET A 240 15.35 1.08 16.96
N VAL A 241 15.28 1.64 15.75
CA VAL A 241 15.08 0.90 14.49
C VAL A 241 16.18 -0.14 14.32
N ASP A 242 17.45 0.27 14.41
CA ASP A 242 18.61 -0.63 14.34
C ASP A 242 18.47 -1.86 15.24
N ASN A 243 18.02 -1.63 16.48
CA ASN A 243 17.90 -2.68 17.48
C ASN A 243 16.75 -3.64 17.16
N VAL A 244 15.61 -3.12 16.72
CA VAL A 244 14.48 -3.93 16.24
C VAL A 244 14.90 -4.75 15.00
N MET A 245 15.65 -4.15 14.09
CA MET A 245 16.07 -4.78 12.83
C MET A 245 17.03 -5.95 13.03
N LYS A 246 17.82 -5.98 14.09
CA LYS A 246 18.64 -7.16 14.45
C LYS A 246 17.80 -8.40 14.73
N ALA A 247 16.59 -8.23 15.26
CA ALA A 247 15.64 -9.30 15.56
C ALA A 247 14.64 -9.55 14.41
N ALA A 248 14.64 -8.72 13.37
CA ALA A 248 13.72 -8.83 12.23
C ALA A 248 13.65 -10.23 11.60
N PRO A 249 14.74 -11.00 11.40
CA PRO A 249 14.64 -12.34 10.82
C PRO A 249 13.67 -13.28 11.53
N PHE A 250 13.67 -13.26 12.87
CA PHE A 250 12.76 -14.07 13.68
C PHE A 250 11.33 -13.54 13.63
N PHE A 251 11.16 -12.23 13.71
CA PHE A 251 9.84 -11.62 13.65
C PHE A 251 9.16 -11.78 12.29
N VAL A 252 9.93 -11.67 11.20
CA VAL A 252 9.46 -11.90 9.84
C VAL A 252 9.05 -13.36 9.65
N PHE A 253 9.83 -14.31 10.18
CA PHE A 253 9.41 -15.71 10.23
C PHE A 253 8.04 -15.87 10.89
N ALA A 254 7.87 -15.33 12.10
CA ALA A 254 6.65 -15.47 12.87
C ALA A 254 5.45 -14.80 12.19
N LEU A 255 5.68 -13.63 11.59
CA LEU A 255 4.65 -12.86 10.89
C LEU A 255 4.16 -13.60 9.64
N LEU A 256 5.06 -14.15 8.82
CA LEU A 256 4.68 -14.89 7.62
C LEU A 256 3.99 -16.21 7.97
N ALA A 257 4.51 -16.92 8.98
CA ALA A 257 3.89 -18.14 9.49
C ALA A 257 2.44 -17.89 9.92
N GLY A 258 2.22 -16.85 10.74
CA GLY A 258 0.90 -16.48 11.24
C GLY A 258 -0.06 -15.99 10.14
N VAL A 259 0.43 -15.20 9.18
CA VAL A 259 -0.39 -14.72 8.07
C VAL A 259 -0.89 -15.88 7.22
N ILE A 260 -0.03 -16.81 6.81
CA ILE A 260 -0.45 -17.93 5.96
C ILE A 260 -1.36 -18.90 6.74
N ALA A 261 -1.06 -19.17 8.01
CA ALA A 261 -1.92 -20.03 8.85
C ALA A 261 -3.34 -19.47 9.04
N LYS A 262 -3.52 -18.14 9.03
CA LYS A 262 -4.85 -17.50 9.09
C LYS A 262 -5.59 -17.49 7.76
N MET A 263 -4.91 -17.75 6.64
CA MET A 263 -5.52 -17.68 5.31
C MET A 263 -6.33 -18.93 4.97
N ALA A 264 -5.88 -20.11 5.38
CA ALA A 264 -6.62 -21.35 5.21
C ALA A 264 -6.12 -22.44 6.17
N ASP A 265 -6.96 -23.45 6.42
CA ASP A 265 -6.65 -24.54 7.35
C ASP A 265 -5.77 -25.61 6.73
N THR A 266 -5.93 -25.86 5.43
CA THR A 266 -5.13 -26.85 4.69
C THR A 266 -4.28 -26.22 3.58
N PRO A 267 -3.13 -26.81 3.22
CA PRO A 267 -2.32 -26.29 2.11
C PRO A 267 -3.06 -26.38 0.76
N ARG A 268 -4.03 -27.30 0.67
CA ARG A 268 -4.87 -27.49 -0.50
C ARG A 268 -5.84 -26.32 -0.67
N GLU A 269 -6.49 -25.85 0.39
CA GLU A 269 -7.35 -24.66 0.34
C GLU A 269 -6.57 -23.41 -0.07
N VAL A 270 -5.35 -23.21 0.46
CA VAL A 270 -4.47 -22.12 0.00
C VAL A 270 -4.26 -22.22 -1.51
N LEU A 271 -3.95 -23.42 -2.02
CA LEU A 271 -3.74 -23.63 -3.45
C LEU A 271 -5.02 -23.39 -4.27
N GLU A 272 -6.18 -23.85 -3.80
CA GLU A 272 -7.47 -23.66 -4.47
C GLU A 272 -7.85 -22.18 -4.58
N ILE A 273 -7.64 -21.39 -3.51
CA ILE A 273 -7.79 -19.92 -3.52
C ILE A 273 -6.88 -19.30 -4.59
N PHE A 274 -5.61 -19.68 -4.62
CA PHE A 274 -4.64 -19.16 -5.58
C PHE A 274 -4.90 -19.61 -7.01
N LEU A 275 -5.46 -20.80 -7.23
CA LEU A 275 -5.83 -21.29 -8.56
C LEU A 275 -7.08 -20.57 -9.05
N GLY A 276 -8.11 -20.43 -8.21
CA GLY A 276 -9.35 -19.73 -8.55
C GLY A 276 -9.14 -18.26 -8.91
N LEU A 277 -8.21 -17.59 -8.23
CA LEU A 277 -7.84 -16.18 -8.48
C LEU A 277 -6.45 -16.04 -9.11
N GLY A 278 -5.95 -17.09 -9.73
CA GLY A 278 -4.58 -17.17 -10.22
C GLY A 278 -4.32 -16.21 -11.37
N SER A 279 -5.24 -16.13 -12.32
CA SER A 279 -5.15 -15.20 -13.45
C SER A 279 -5.05 -13.75 -13.00
N TYR A 280 -5.88 -13.37 -12.04
CA TYR A 280 -5.89 -12.06 -11.40
C TYR A 280 -4.57 -11.78 -10.67
N SER A 281 -4.15 -12.73 -9.81
CA SER A 281 -2.93 -12.61 -9.00
C SER A 281 -1.69 -12.48 -9.88
N VAL A 282 -1.58 -13.27 -10.94
CA VAL A 282 -0.48 -13.20 -11.92
C VAL A 282 -0.49 -11.88 -12.68
N THR A 283 -1.66 -11.43 -13.15
CA THR A 283 -1.76 -10.14 -13.87
C THR A 283 -1.30 -8.98 -12.99
N LEU A 284 -1.76 -8.96 -11.73
CA LEU A 284 -1.32 -7.95 -10.77
C LEU A 284 0.17 -8.05 -10.48
N PHE A 285 0.68 -9.24 -10.20
CA PHE A 285 2.09 -9.46 -9.90
C PHE A 285 2.99 -9.01 -11.06
N VAL A 286 2.62 -9.31 -12.31
CA VAL A 286 3.33 -8.84 -13.50
C VAL A 286 3.33 -7.32 -13.58
N GLY A 287 2.22 -6.65 -13.27
CA GLY A 287 2.16 -5.18 -13.22
C GLY A 287 3.06 -4.59 -12.14
N LEU A 288 3.04 -5.15 -10.93
CA LEU A 288 3.92 -4.73 -9.85
C LEU A 288 5.41 -4.99 -10.17
N ALA A 289 5.71 -6.14 -10.77
CA ALA A 289 7.05 -6.48 -11.23
C ALA A 289 7.51 -5.53 -12.36
N PHE A 290 6.62 -5.14 -13.27
CA PHE A 290 6.92 -4.15 -14.31
C PHE A 290 7.30 -2.79 -13.70
N MET A 291 6.59 -2.35 -12.65
CA MET A 291 6.94 -1.13 -11.93
C MET A 291 8.37 -1.19 -11.38
N VAL A 292 8.69 -2.28 -10.67
CA VAL A 292 10.00 -2.47 -10.04
C VAL A 292 11.10 -2.66 -11.09
N PHE A 293 10.95 -3.58 -12.04
CA PHE A 293 12.05 -4.00 -12.92
C PHE A 293 12.12 -3.27 -14.26
N VAL A 294 11.14 -2.43 -14.60
CA VAL A 294 11.14 -1.65 -15.85
C VAL A 294 10.97 -0.16 -15.57
N PHE A 295 9.87 0.24 -14.93
CA PHE A 295 9.51 1.65 -14.81
C PHE A 295 10.46 2.46 -13.90
N TYR A 296 10.68 2.05 -12.65
CA TYR A 296 11.60 2.75 -11.75
C TYR A 296 13.07 2.74 -12.24
N PRO A 297 13.63 1.63 -12.77
CA PRO A 297 14.95 1.65 -13.38
C PRO A 297 15.05 2.58 -14.58
N MET A 298 14.00 2.66 -15.40
CA MET A 298 13.94 3.60 -16.50
C MET A 298 13.99 5.04 -15.99
N LEU A 299 13.21 5.40 -14.97
CA LEU A 299 13.26 6.73 -14.34
C LEU A 299 14.65 7.04 -13.77
N LEU A 300 15.23 6.12 -12.99
CA LEU A 300 16.58 6.29 -12.44
C LEU A 300 17.64 6.43 -13.56
N LYS A 301 17.55 5.63 -14.63
CA LYS A 301 18.47 5.73 -15.77
C LYS A 301 18.32 7.05 -16.52
N LEU A 302 17.11 7.58 -16.64
CA LEU A 302 16.86 8.84 -17.35
C LEU A 302 17.37 10.05 -16.56
N PHE A 303 17.11 10.10 -15.25
CA PHE A 303 17.33 11.28 -14.42
C PHE A 303 18.54 11.18 -13.48
N VAL A 304 18.95 9.97 -13.10
CA VAL A 304 20.05 9.70 -12.15
C VAL A 304 21.02 8.67 -12.72
N LYS A 305 21.55 8.97 -13.92
CA LYS A 305 22.36 8.09 -14.79
C LYS A 305 23.50 7.31 -14.10
N LYS A 306 24.04 7.82 -12.99
CA LYS A 306 25.16 7.23 -12.27
C LYS A 306 24.77 6.12 -11.28
N ILE A 307 23.50 6.03 -10.88
CA ILE A 307 23.02 4.92 -10.03
C ILE A 307 22.83 3.68 -10.90
N LYS A 308 23.57 2.60 -10.58
CA LYS A 308 23.28 1.27 -11.14
C LYS A 308 22.05 0.70 -10.42
N TYR A 309 21.06 0.22 -11.18
CA TYR A 309 19.82 -0.29 -10.57
C TYR A 309 20.06 -1.49 -9.63
N GLN A 310 21.05 -2.34 -9.92
CA GLN A 310 21.44 -3.43 -9.03
C GLN A 310 21.95 -2.92 -7.66
N GLU A 311 22.68 -1.80 -7.66
CA GLU A 311 23.14 -1.15 -6.44
C GLU A 311 21.97 -0.52 -5.68
N PHE A 312 21.07 0.16 -6.40
CA PHE A 312 19.83 0.70 -5.83
C PHE A 312 19.05 -0.36 -5.07
N ILE A 313 18.68 -1.47 -5.72
CA ILE A 313 17.91 -2.55 -5.10
C ILE A 313 18.64 -3.16 -3.92
N LYS A 314 19.96 -3.39 -4.04
CA LYS A 314 20.75 -3.92 -2.93
C LYS A 314 20.68 -3.00 -1.70
N ASN A 315 20.79 -1.70 -1.91
CA ASN A 315 20.83 -0.70 -0.85
C ASN A 315 19.48 -0.49 -0.15
N ILE A 316 18.36 -0.64 -0.88
CA ILE A 316 17.00 -0.52 -0.30
C ILE A 316 16.38 -1.86 0.10
N SER A 317 17.03 -2.99 -0.21
CA SER A 317 16.49 -4.32 0.05
C SER A 317 16.04 -4.58 1.50
N PRO A 318 16.70 -4.06 2.57
CA PRO A 318 16.19 -4.24 3.93
C PRO A 318 14.79 -3.64 4.12
N ALA A 319 14.55 -2.44 3.57
CA ALA A 319 13.25 -1.80 3.57
C ALA A 319 12.23 -2.58 2.71
N GLN A 320 12.63 -3.07 1.53
CA GLN A 320 11.73 -3.87 0.68
C GLN A 320 11.27 -5.17 1.36
N PHE A 321 12.18 -5.92 1.99
CA PHE A 321 11.77 -7.15 2.68
C PHE A 321 10.91 -6.87 3.91
N LEU A 322 11.18 -5.76 4.60
CA LEU A 322 10.34 -5.33 5.70
C LEU A 322 8.94 -4.93 5.22
N ALA A 323 8.85 -4.15 4.14
CA ALA A 323 7.61 -3.77 3.48
C ALA A 323 6.78 -4.99 3.09
N PHE A 324 7.44 -5.99 2.49
CA PHE A 324 6.81 -7.26 2.12
C PHE A 324 6.21 -7.93 3.36
N SER A 325 7.01 -8.13 4.41
CA SER A 325 6.54 -8.85 5.61
C SER A 325 5.43 -8.13 6.37
N THR A 326 5.54 -6.80 6.51
CA THR A 326 4.64 -6.00 7.35
C THR A 326 3.39 -5.55 6.62
N SER A 327 3.43 -5.49 5.29
CA SER A 327 2.39 -4.89 4.44
C SER A 327 2.03 -3.46 4.87
N SER A 328 3.01 -2.68 5.35
CA SER A 328 2.79 -1.30 5.79
C SER A 328 3.96 -0.40 5.42
N SER A 329 3.69 0.58 4.54
CA SER A 329 4.65 1.64 4.21
C SER A 329 5.01 2.47 5.45
N ALA A 330 4.03 2.80 6.30
CA ALA A 330 4.26 3.55 7.55
C ALA A 330 5.20 2.81 8.52
N ALA A 331 4.97 1.52 8.73
CA ALA A 331 5.82 0.72 9.63
C ALA A 331 7.23 0.53 9.06
N THR A 332 7.38 0.61 7.74
CA THR A 332 8.68 0.43 7.05
C THR A 332 9.45 1.74 6.91
N LEU A 333 8.76 2.88 6.97
CA LEU A 333 9.34 4.21 6.77
C LEU A 333 10.65 4.47 7.55
N PRO A 334 10.78 4.10 8.84
CA PRO A 334 12.05 4.24 9.55
C PRO A 334 13.25 3.60 8.84
N VAL A 335 13.06 2.37 8.35
CA VAL A 335 14.10 1.60 7.65
C VAL A 335 14.29 2.13 6.23
N THR A 336 13.23 2.62 5.59
CA THR A 336 13.33 3.28 4.28
C THR A 336 14.19 4.53 4.38
N MET A 337 13.98 5.35 5.40
CA MET A 337 14.79 6.55 5.64
C MET A 337 16.25 6.20 5.85
N GLU A 338 16.55 5.26 6.76
CA GLU A 338 17.91 4.79 7.02
C GLU A 338 18.59 4.25 5.74
N CYS A 339 17.90 3.41 4.95
CA CYS A 339 18.46 2.87 3.71
C CYS A 339 18.77 3.96 2.67
N VAL A 340 17.89 4.96 2.55
CA VAL A 340 18.05 6.02 1.55
C VAL A 340 19.08 7.08 2.01
N GLU A 341 19.17 7.35 3.31
CA GLU A 341 20.19 8.23 3.88
C GLU A 341 21.57 7.59 3.85
N GLU A 342 21.73 6.43 4.50
CA GLU A 342 23.04 5.83 4.75
C GLU A 342 23.55 5.03 3.53
N ASN A 343 22.70 4.21 2.91
CA ASN A 343 23.15 3.35 1.82
C ASN A 343 23.12 4.07 0.46
N MET A 344 22.14 4.95 0.23
CA MET A 344 22.02 5.71 -1.02
C MET A 344 22.72 7.08 -0.96
N GLY A 345 23.04 7.61 0.21
CA GLY A 345 23.72 8.90 0.34
C GLY A 345 22.83 10.08 -0.05
N VAL A 346 21.51 9.94 0.07
CA VAL A 346 20.57 11.05 -0.07
C VAL A 346 20.59 11.86 1.22
N PRO A 347 20.68 13.19 1.17
CA PRO A 347 20.81 13.98 2.39
C PRO A 347 19.51 14.05 3.17
N ARG A 348 19.67 14.19 4.49
CA ARG A 348 18.58 14.09 5.47
C ARG A 348 17.46 15.11 5.29
N ASN A 349 17.79 16.31 4.82
CA ASN A 349 16.80 17.35 4.52
C ASN A 349 15.85 16.94 3.37
N VAL A 350 16.28 16.03 2.47
CA VAL A 350 15.41 15.49 1.40
C VAL A 350 14.67 14.24 1.89
N THR A 351 15.36 13.28 2.50
CA THR A 351 14.74 12.01 2.97
C THR A 351 13.66 12.25 4.02
N SER A 352 13.93 13.09 5.02
CA SER A 352 13.00 13.43 6.09
C SER A 352 11.77 14.17 5.61
N PHE A 353 11.78 14.71 4.40
CA PHE A 353 10.62 15.38 3.82
C PHE A 353 9.89 14.50 2.80
N VAL A 354 10.63 13.93 1.84
CA VAL A 354 10.07 13.21 0.70
C VAL A 354 9.49 11.85 1.09
N LEU A 355 10.18 11.08 1.94
CA LEU A 355 9.77 9.70 2.26
C LEU A 355 8.53 9.65 3.18
N PRO A 356 8.39 10.50 4.21
CA PRO A 356 7.16 10.50 5.01
C PRO A 356 5.92 10.90 4.22
N ILE A 357 6.05 11.88 3.32
CA ILE A 357 4.96 12.26 2.39
C ILE A 357 4.67 11.10 1.43
N GLY A 358 5.69 10.43 0.91
CA GLY A 358 5.52 9.27 0.02
C GLY A 358 4.77 8.13 0.68
N ALA A 359 5.13 7.80 1.92
CA ALA A 359 4.51 6.70 2.65
C ALA A 359 2.98 6.84 2.78
N THR A 360 2.42 8.07 2.76
CA THR A 360 0.98 8.33 2.79
C THR A 360 0.38 8.63 1.42
N VAL A 361 1.06 9.40 0.59
CA VAL A 361 0.49 9.96 -0.65
C VAL A 361 0.79 9.08 -1.87
N ASN A 362 1.97 8.46 -1.90
CA ASN A 362 2.49 7.73 -3.05
C ASN A 362 2.26 6.23 -2.91
N MET A 363 1.08 5.77 -3.30
CA MET A 363 0.72 4.36 -3.24
C MET A 363 0.61 3.72 -4.63
N ASP A 364 1.64 3.87 -5.48
CA ASP A 364 1.71 3.34 -6.85
C ASP A 364 1.21 1.89 -6.99
N GLY A 365 1.69 0.98 -6.14
CA GLY A 365 1.30 -0.43 -6.13
C GLY A 365 -0.17 -0.63 -5.74
N THR A 366 -0.69 0.19 -4.82
CA THR A 366 -2.10 0.19 -4.43
C THR A 366 -2.99 0.69 -5.56
N SER A 367 -2.60 1.75 -6.25
CA SER A 367 -3.38 2.34 -7.34
C SER A 367 -3.38 1.43 -8.58
N LEU A 368 -2.24 0.78 -8.89
CA LEU A 368 -2.17 -0.28 -9.91
C LEU A 368 -3.11 -1.44 -9.55
N TYR A 369 -3.09 -1.90 -8.30
CA TYR A 369 -4.01 -2.93 -7.81
C TYR A 369 -5.47 -2.55 -7.96
N GLN A 370 -5.84 -1.31 -7.63
CA GLN A 370 -7.21 -0.82 -7.79
C GLN A 370 -7.67 -0.90 -9.24
N ALA A 371 -6.85 -0.46 -10.19
CA ALA A 371 -7.18 -0.59 -11.61
C ALA A 371 -7.37 -2.05 -12.03
N VAL A 372 -6.42 -2.93 -11.69
CA VAL A 372 -6.48 -4.35 -12.07
C VAL A 372 -7.70 -5.02 -11.43
N ALA A 373 -7.94 -4.81 -10.14
CA ALA A 373 -9.03 -5.44 -9.41
C ALA A 373 -10.41 -5.00 -9.91
N VAL A 374 -10.64 -3.70 -10.12
CA VAL A 374 -11.96 -3.21 -10.56
C VAL A 374 -12.31 -3.77 -11.93
N VAL A 375 -11.36 -3.76 -12.88
CA VAL A 375 -11.61 -4.29 -14.22
C VAL A 375 -11.72 -5.82 -14.19
N PHE A 376 -10.92 -6.51 -13.38
CA PHE A 376 -11.04 -7.96 -13.18
C PHE A 376 -12.43 -8.34 -12.65
N LEU A 377 -12.90 -7.66 -11.59
CA LEU A 377 -14.21 -7.91 -10.99
C LEU A 377 -15.34 -7.62 -11.99
N ALA A 378 -15.22 -6.57 -12.80
CA ALA A 378 -16.17 -6.30 -13.89
C ALA A 378 -16.19 -7.43 -14.93
N GLN A 379 -15.02 -7.92 -15.37
CA GLN A 379 -14.90 -9.04 -16.31
C GLN A 379 -15.48 -10.35 -15.75
N LEU A 380 -15.30 -10.59 -14.46
CA LEU A 380 -15.83 -11.75 -13.73
C LEU A 380 -17.37 -11.76 -13.70
N HIS A 381 -17.97 -10.56 -13.73
CA HIS A 381 -19.42 -10.36 -13.79
C HIS A 381 -19.91 -10.02 -15.21
N MET A 382 -19.10 -10.24 -16.24
CA MET A 382 -19.42 -9.94 -17.64
C MET A 382 -19.88 -8.49 -17.88
N VAL A 383 -19.40 -7.53 -17.08
CA VAL A 383 -19.66 -6.10 -17.26
C VAL A 383 -18.54 -5.49 -18.08
N ASP A 384 -18.87 -5.01 -19.28
CA ASP A 384 -17.94 -4.27 -20.12
C ASP A 384 -17.82 -2.81 -19.64
N LEU A 385 -16.62 -2.43 -19.17
CA LEU A 385 -16.34 -1.05 -18.77
C LEU A 385 -15.93 -0.20 -19.96
N THR A 386 -16.66 0.89 -20.18
CA THR A 386 -16.36 1.87 -21.23
C THR A 386 -15.06 2.62 -20.95
N PHE A 387 -14.47 3.19 -22.00
CA PHE A 387 -13.28 4.03 -21.87
C PHE A 387 -13.46 5.19 -20.86
N ALA A 388 -14.65 5.81 -20.84
CA ALA A 388 -14.96 6.88 -19.89
C ALA A 388 -14.93 6.38 -18.43
N GLN A 389 -15.50 5.19 -18.16
CA GLN A 389 -15.44 4.59 -16.82
C GLN A 389 -14.01 4.21 -16.42
N GLN A 390 -13.19 3.74 -17.37
CA GLN A 390 -11.79 3.47 -17.09
C GLN A 390 -11.01 4.76 -16.76
N LEU A 391 -11.31 5.88 -17.43
CA LEU A 391 -10.75 7.18 -17.04
C LEU A 391 -11.23 7.61 -15.64
N THR A 392 -12.49 7.35 -15.29
CA THR A 392 -12.99 7.56 -13.93
C THR A 392 -12.19 6.73 -12.91
N ILE A 393 -11.85 5.48 -13.21
CA ILE A 393 -10.98 4.65 -12.35
C ILE A 393 -9.61 5.30 -12.17
N VAL A 394 -9.00 5.84 -13.24
CA VAL A 394 -7.71 6.55 -13.12
C VAL A 394 -7.81 7.70 -12.13
N LEU A 395 -8.83 8.53 -12.28
CA LEU A 395 -9.03 9.70 -11.42
C LEU A 395 -9.33 9.29 -9.97
N THR A 396 -10.26 8.36 -9.76
CA THR A 396 -10.68 7.99 -8.42
C THR A 396 -9.64 7.16 -7.68
N ALA A 397 -8.91 6.26 -8.35
CA ALA A 397 -7.80 5.52 -7.75
C ALA A 397 -6.64 6.44 -7.36
N THR A 398 -6.31 7.42 -8.22
CA THR A 398 -5.25 8.39 -7.94
C THR A 398 -5.62 9.32 -6.77
N LEU A 399 -6.87 9.80 -6.71
CA LEU A 399 -7.31 10.63 -5.60
C LEU A 399 -7.44 9.81 -4.31
N ALA A 400 -7.90 8.58 -4.41
CA ALA A 400 -8.00 7.64 -3.31
C ALA A 400 -6.62 7.38 -2.66
N SER A 401 -5.56 7.24 -3.44
CA SER A 401 -4.23 6.96 -2.87
C SER A 401 -3.67 8.11 -2.03
N ILE A 402 -4.05 9.37 -2.29
CA ILE A 402 -3.52 10.54 -1.54
C ILE A 402 -4.04 10.58 -0.09
N GLY A 403 -5.26 10.09 0.14
CA GLY A 403 -5.93 10.11 1.45
C GLY A 403 -5.94 8.75 2.17
N ALA A 404 -5.26 7.75 1.63
CA ALA A 404 -5.27 6.41 2.20
C ALA A 404 -4.33 6.31 3.42
N ALA A 405 -4.81 5.66 4.49
CA ALA A 405 -3.93 5.32 5.61
C ALA A 405 -2.86 4.31 5.14
N ALA A 406 -1.60 4.55 5.48
CA ALA A 406 -0.45 3.71 5.13
C ALA A 406 -0.33 2.43 5.99
N THR A 407 -1.48 1.80 6.26
CA THR A 407 -1.65 0.64 7.15
C THR A 407 -2.11 -0.60 6.38
N PRO A 408 -1.88 -1.81 6.91
CA PRO A 408 -2.30 -3.05 6.25
C PRO A 408 -3.78 -3.03 5.87
N SER A 409 -4.12 -3.60 4.71
CA SER A 409 -5.50 -3.74 4.22
C SER A 409 -6.25 -2.42 3.95
N ALA A 410 -5.61 -1.25 4.01
CA ALA A 410 -6.23 0.03 3.66
C ALA A 410 -6.70 0.07 2.18
N GLY A 411 -6.00 -0.66 1.31
CA GLY A 411 -6.36 -0.77 -0.11
C GLY A 411 -7.77 -1.30 -0.39
N LEU A 412 -8.36 -2.09 0.53
CA LEU A 412 -9.71 -2.64 0.39
C LEU A 412 -10.80 -1.60 0.63
N VAL A 413 -10.60 -0.69 1.59
CA VAL A 413 -11.55 0.43 1.84
C VAL A 413 -11.56 1.34 0.62
N MET A 414 -10.38 1.63 0.07
CA MET A 414 -10.26 2.45 -1.13
C MET A 414 -10.85 1.76 -2.37
N MET A 415 -10.76 0.43 -2.46
CA MET A 415 -11.38 -0.35 -3.53
C MET A 415 -12.90 -0.12 -3.60
N ILE A 416 -13.57 -0.06 -2.44
CA ILE A 416 -15.01 0.20 -2.37
C ILE A 416 -15.34 1.55 -3.02
N ILE A 417 -14.55 2.58 -2.74
CA ILE A 417 -14.74 3.92 -3.33
C ILE A 417 -14.58 3.88 -4.84
N VAL A 418 -13.55 3.19 -5.35
CA VAL A 418 -13.30 3.08 -6.80
C VAL A 418 -14.42 2.28 -7.48
N LEU A 419 -14.87 1.15 -6.93
CA LEU A 419 -16.00 0.37 -7.46
C LEU A 419 -17.29 1.19 -7.53
N GLN A 420 -17.61 1.93 -6.46
CA GLN A 420 -18.78 2.80 -6.44
C GLN A 420 -18.68 3.94 -7.47
N SER A 421 -17.47 4.47 -7.72
CA SER A 421 -17.26 5.56 -8.66
C SER A 421 -17.64 5.20 -10.11
N VAL A 422 -17.55 3.91 -10.46
CA VAL A 422 -17.99 3.37 -11.75
C VAL A 422 -19.36 2.67 -11.69
N GLY A 423 -19.99 2.65 -10.51
CA GLY A 423 -21.32 2.08 -10.27
C GLY A 423 -21.37 0.55 -10.27
N LEU A 424 -20.31 -0.08 -9.79
CA LEU A 424 -20.23 -1.53 -9.56
C LEU A 424 -20.55 -1.87 -8.10
N ASN A 425 -20.84 -3.14 -7.83
CA ASN A 425 -21.17 -3.62 -6.48
C ASN A 425 -19.91 -3.64 -5.57
N PRO A 426 -19.89 -2.89 -4.46
CA PRO A 426 -18.78 -2.90 -3.50
C PRO A 426 -18.53 -4.25 -2.84
N ALA A 427 -19.55 -5.09 -2.71
CA ALA A 427 -19.44 -6.39 -2.06
C ALA A 427 -18.49 -7.34 -2.83
N TRP A 428 -18.24 -7.07 -4.11
CA TRP A 428 -17.27 -7.82 -4.92
C TRP A 428 -15.85 -7.81 -4.36
N VAL A 429 -15.52 -6.87 -3.48
CA VAL A 429 -14.23 -6.87 -2.76
C VAL A 429 -14.02 -8.15 -1.96
N ALA A 430 -15.09 -8.79 -1.47
CA ALA A 430 -15.00 -10.07 -0.75
C ALA A 430 -14.40 -11.19 -1.62
N ILE A 431 -14.63 -11.16 -2.94
CA ILE A 431 -14.13 -12.20 -3.87
C ILE A 431 -12.60 -12.21 -3.89
N ILE A 432 -11.96 -11.03 -3.86
CA ILE A 432 -10.49 -10.92 -3.93
C ILE A 432 -9.83 -10.86 -2.55
N PHE A 433 -10.62 -10.74 -1.47
CA PHE A 433 -10.13 -10.61 -0.10
C PHE A 433 -9.17 -11.73 0.33
N PRO A 434 -9.43 -13.03 0.00
CA PRO A 434 -8.54 -14.11 0.42
C PRO A 434 -7.11 -13.99 -0.12
N VAL A 435 -6.96 -13.57 -1.39
CA VAL A 435 -5.62 -13.37 -2.01
C VAL A 435 -5.02 -12.01 -1.70
N ASP A 436 -5.84 -11.02 -1.32
CA ASP A 436 -5.41 -9.65 -1.05
C ASP A 436 -4.27 -9.61 -0.05
N ARG A 437 -4.30 -10.46 0.98
CA ARG A 437 -3.30 -10.43 2.04
C ARG A 437 -1.87 -10.62 1.52
N ILE A 438 -1.66 -11.51 0.56
CA ILE A 438 -0.35 -11.77 -0.05
C ILE A 438 -0.03 -10.71 -1.10
N LEU A 439 -1.02 -10.30 -1.89
CA LEU A 439 -0.83 -9.26 -2.89
C LEU A 439 -0.49 -7.91 -2.23
N ASP A 440 -1.00 -7.63 -1.03
CA ASP A 440 -0.68 -6.45 -0.20
C ASP A 440 0.80 -6.35 0.13
N MET A 441 1.44 -7.49 0.41
CA MET A 441 2.88 -7.57 0.64
C MET A 441 3.64 -7.06 -0.59
N CYS A 442 3.28 -7.55 -1.79
CA CYS A 442 3.90 -7.14 -3.05
C CYS A 442 3.65 -5.66 -3.36
N ARG A 443 2.42 -5.16 -3.15
CA ARG A 443 2.07 -3.74 -3.37
C ARG A 443 2.88 -2.81 -2.49
N THR A 444 3.04 -3.17 -1.22
CA THR A 444 3.81 -2.37 -0.25
C THR A 444 5.28 -2.27 -0.67
N VAL A 445 5.86 -3.34 -1.22
CA VAL A 445 7.22 -3.29 -1.79
C VAL A 445 7.31 -2.28 -2.92
N VAL A 446 6.34 -2.27 -3.84
CA VAL A 446 6.30 -1.29 -4.95
C VAL A 446 6.23 0.13 -4.41
N ASN A 447 5.34 0.41 -3.44
CA ASN A 447 5.19 1.74 -2.85
C ASN A 447 6.52 2.23 -2.24
N VAL A 448 7.14 1.43 -1.37
CA VAL A 448 8.43 1.79 -0.73
C VAL A 448 9.55 1.94 -1.76
N THR A 449 9.56 1.13 -2.82
CA THR A 449 10.53 1.25 -3.91
C THR A 449 10.32 2.54 -4.72
N GLY A 450 9.06 2.91 -4.96
CA GLY A 450 8.67 4.17 -5.59
C GLY A 450 9.11 5.37 -4.77
N ASP A 451 8.88 5.35 -3.45
CA ASP A 451 9.30 6.42 -2.53
C ASP A 451 10.82 6.63 -2.57
N ALA A 452 11.60 5.54 -2.46
CA ALA A 452 13.06 5.61 -2.54
C ALA A 452 13.55 6.11 -3.92
N THR A 453 12.83 5.72 -4.99
CA THR A 453 13.11 6.17 -6.35
C THR A 453 12.90 7.67 -6.46
N VAL A 454 11.71 8.16 -6.12
CA VAL A 454 11.35 9.58 -6.19
C VAL A 454 12.25 10.40 -5.28
N CYS A 455 12.54 9.95 -4.07
CA CYS A 455 13.48 10.62 -3.18
C CYS A 455 14.86 10.82 -3.84
N SER A 456 15.37 9.80 -4.52
CA SER A 456 16.63 9.89 -5.28
C SER A 456 16.53 10.86 -6.48
N LEU A 457 15.39 10.88 -7.18
CA LEU A 457 15.14 11.82 -8.28
C LEU A 457 15.13 13.27 -7.79
N ILE A 458 14.43 13.53 -6.69
CA ILE A 458 14.30 14.86 -6.09
C ILE A 458 15.66 15.35 -5.60
N ALA A 459 16.42 14.50 -4.89
CA ALA A 459 17.77 14.83 -4.43
C ALA A 459 18.71 15.19 -5.59
N LYS A 460 18.66 14.43 -6.70
CA LYS A 460 19.44 14.77 -7.89
C LYS A 460 18.99 16.09 -8.52
N SER A 461 17.68 16.35 -8.54
CA SER A 461 17.12 17.59 -9.10
C SER A 461 17.44 18.85 -8.28
N GLU A 462 17.75 18.69 -6.99
CA GLU A 462 18.24 19.76 -6.11
C GLU A 462 19.78 19.83 -6.07
N GLY A 463 20.48 18.93 -6.77
CA GLY A 463 21.94 18.92 -6.85
C GLY A 463 22.63 18.36 -5.60
N GLU A 464 21.91 17.68 -4.70
CA GLU A 464 22.42 17.28 -3.39
C GLU A 464 22.84 15.80 -3.30
N LEU A 465 22.72 15.06 -4.41
CA LEU A 465 23.07 13.65 -4.45
C LEU A 465 24.58 13.45 -4.71
N GLU A 466 25.42 13.76 -3.71
CA GLU A 466 26.88 13.79 -3.85
C GLU A 466 27.49 12.43 -4.24
N LYS A 467 26.97 11.32 -3.69
CA LYS A 467 27.46 9.96 -3.97
C LYS A 467 27.40 9.56 -5.44
N TYR A 468 26.48 10.17 -6.21
CA TYR A 468 26.26 9.90 -7.63
C TYR A 468 26.28 11.19 -8.47
N SER A 469 26.98 12.23 -7.97
CA SER A 469 27.17 13.50 -8.67
C SER A 469 28.11 13.37 -9.84
#